data_AF-A0A644YFL9-F1
#
_entry.id   AF-A0A644YFL9-F1
#
_cell.length_a   1.000
_cell.length_b   1.000
_cell.length_c   1.000
_cell.angle_alpha   90.00
_cell.angle_beta   90.00
_cell.angle_gamma   90.00
#
_symmetry.space_group_name_H-M   'P 1'
#
loop_
_entity.id
_entity.type
_entity.pdbx_description
1 polymer ?
#
loop_
_entity_poly.entity_id
_entity_poly.type
_entity_poly.pdbx_seq_one_letter_code
_entity_poly.pdbx_strand_id
1 'polypeptide(L)'
;MLSVIRTVYLKIIAATTFAVLFISCGSHSSGQVSDTLLNNSGMTIQDRFLIPEGFARVQTDSNSFTHYLRLLPLKAAGEKVRLYSGKIKSSEGVYCAVVDLPVGNKDLHQCADAVIRLRAEYLWQQKKYKEIHFNFTN
;
A
#
# COMPACT_ATOMS: atom_id res chain seq x y z
N MET A 1 35.50 -52.93 3.32
CA MET A 1 35.06 -52.22 4.54
C MET A 1 35.13 -50.69 4.42
N LEU A 2 36.19 -50.09 3.85
CA LEU A 2 36.30 -48.63 3.69
C LEU A 2 35.30 -47.97 2.72
N SER A 3 34.78 -48.70 1.71
CA SER A 3 33.83 -48.16 0.71
C SER A 3 32.43 -47.87 1.27
N VAL A 4 31.99 -48.67 2.26
CA VAL A 4 30.66 -48.52 2.89
C VAL A 4 30.65 -47.28 3.78
N ILE A 5 31.73 -47.02 4.50
CA ILE A 5 31.89 -45.86 5.40
C ILE A 5 31.86 -44.55 4.62
N ARG A 6 32.51 -44.51 3.44
CA ARG A 6 32.56 -43.33 2.56
C ARG A 6 31.19 -42.97 2.00
N THR A 7 30.40 -43.99 1.63
CA THR A 7 29.05 -43.80 1.07
C THR A 7 28.04 -43.33 2.13
N VAL A 8 28.19 -43.80 3.37
CA VAL A 8 27.34 -43.36 4.49
C VAL A 8 27.68 -41.92 4.91
N TYR A 9 28.97 -41.56 4.98
CA TYR A 9 29.39 -40.19 5.31
C TYR A 9 28.96 -39.16 4.26
N LEU A 10 29.05 -39.50 2.96
CA LEU A 10 28.64 -38.61 1.87
C LEU A 10 27.12 -38.35 1.88
N LYS A 11 26.32 -39.35 2.26
CA LYS A 11 24.86 -39.21 2.41
C LYS A 11 24.47 -38.36 3.63
N ILE A 12 25.21 -38.47 4.74
CA ILE A 12 24.95 -37.68 5.96
C ILE A 12 25.31 -36.20 5.76
N ILE A 13 26.42 -35.90 5.07
CA ILE A 13 26.82 -34.53 4.76
C ILE A 13 25.81 -33.87 3.80
N ALA A 14 25.34 -34.59 2.77
CA ALA A 14 24.33 -34.07 1.85
C ALA A 14 22.97 -33.79 2.52
N ALA A 15 22.56 -34.62 3.48
CA ALA A 15 21.30 -34.45 4.22
C ALA A 15 21.31 -33.26 5.19
N THR A 16 22.47 -32.93 5.76
CA THR A 16 22.61 -31.81 6.72
C THR A 16 22.74 -30.46 6.02
N THR A 17 23.33 -30.40 4.82
CA THR A 17 23.40 -29.16 4.03
C THR A 17 22.05 -28.74 3.41
N PHE A 18 21.15 -29.69 3.13
CA PHE A 18 19.84 -29.38 2.55
C PHE A 18 18.86 -28.75 3.57
N ALA A 19 19.02 -29.05 4.86
CA ALA A 19 18.15 -28.53 5.92
C ALA A 19 18.44 -27.06 6.28
N VAL A 20 19.67 -26.57 6.07
CA VAL A 20 20.08 -25.21 6.46
C VAL A 20 19.68 -24.15 5.42
N LEU A 21 19.41 -24.55 4.18
CA LEU A 21 19.09 -23.62 3.08
C LEU A 21 17.61 -23.18 3.01
N PHE A 22 16.71 -23.78 3.79
CA PHE A 22 15.28 -23.44 3.76
C PHE A 22 14.85 -22.39 4.79
N ILE A 23 15.75 -21.92 5.68
CA ILE A 23 15.36 -21.01 6.78
C ILE A 23 15.58 -19.52 6.41
N SER A 24 16.23 -19.20 5.28
CA SER A 24 16.74 -17.84 5.05
C SER A 24 15.94 -16.91 4.11
N CYS A 25 14.71 -17.21 3.71
CA CYS A 25 13.93 -16.21 2.97
C CYS A 25 12.44 -16.30 3.25
N GLY A 26 12.04 -15.68 4.35
CA GLY A 26 10.65 -15.62 4.78
C GLY A 26 10.39 -14.52 5.81
N SER A 27 11.12 -13.40 5.74
CA SER A 27 10.66 -12.18 6.42
C SER A 27 9.50 -11.61 5.61
N HIS A 28 8.32 -12.22 5.77
CA HIS A 28 7.06 -11.53 5.49
C HIS A 28 6.99 -10.38 6.50
N SER A 29 7.50 -9.22 6.11
CA SER A 29 7.10 -7.95 6.73
C SER A 29 5.62 -7.83 6.44
N SER A 30 4.78 -8.31 7.37
CA SER A 30 3.36 -8.00 7.33
C SER A 30 3.27 -6.48 7.31
N GLY A 31 2.69 -5.91 6.26
CA GLY A 31 2.51 -4.46 6.12
C GLY A 31 1.45 -3.93 7.08
N GLN A 32 1.56 -4.28 8.36
CA GLN A 32 0.69 -3.85 9.43
C GLN A 32 1.23 -2.52 9.94
N VAL A 33 0.48 -1.45 9.73
CA VAL A 33 0.76 -0.16 10.38
C VAL A 33 0.59 -0.39 11.87
N SER A 34 1.60 -0.05 12.68
CA SER A 34 1.51 -0.14 14.14
C SER A 34 0.26 0.58 14.64
N ASP A 35 -0.56 -0.07 15.45
CA ASP A 35 -1.78 0.53 16.01
C ASP A 35 -1.51 1.84 16.77
N THR A 36 -0.29 2.02 17.29
CA THR A 36 0.15 3.26 17.95
C THR A 36 0.27 4.46 17.02
N LEU A 37 0.33 4.24 15.69
CA LEU A 37 0.42 5.28 14.67
C LEU A 37 -0.90 5.53 13.95
N LEU A 38 -2.01 4.96 14.44
CA LEU A 38 -3.33 5.11 13.87
C LEU A 38 -4.27 5.86 14.80
N ASN A 39 -4.89 6.90 14.27
CA ASN A 39 -6.01 7.58 14.91
C ASN A 39 -7.32 7.13 14.26
N ASN A 40 -8.02 6.20 14.91
CA ASN A 40 -9.22 5.59 14.36
C ASN A 40 -10.40 6.58 14.15
N SER A 41 -10.41 7.73 14.84
CA SER A 41 -11.39 8.79 14.60
C SER A 41 -10.98 9.80 13.51
N GLY A 42 -9.74 9.72 13.00
CA GLY A 42 -9.28 10.58 11.91
C GLY A 42 -10.04 10.29 10.61
N MET A 43 -10.62 11.32 9.99
CA MET A 43 -11.43 11.20 8.77
C MET A 43 -10.73 11.71 7.51
N THR A 44 -9.46 12.12 7.63
CA THR A 44 -8.59 12.46 6.50
C THR A 44 -7.32 11.61 6.54
N ILE A 45 -6.57 11.57 5.44
CA ILE A 45 -5.26 10.89 5.43
C ILE A 45 -4.33 11.47 6.50
N GLN A 46 -4.27 12.79 6.62
CA GLN A 46 -3.40 13.46 7.59
C GLN A 46 -3.77 13.13 9.04
N ASP A 47 -5.07 13.05 9.34
CA ASP A 47 -5.53 12.84 10.71
C ASP A 47 -5.49 11.36 11.11
N ARG A 48 -5.69 10.44 10.15
CA ARG A 48 -5.71 8.99 10.39
C ARG A 48 -4.33 8.44 10.71
N PHE A 49 -3.29 8.87 9.98
CA PHE A 49 -1.94 8.31 10.11
C PHE A 49 -1.06 9.26 10.89
N LEU A 50 -0.77 8.95 12.15
CA LEU A 50 0.04 9.80 13.02
C LEU A 50 1.50 9.84 12.58
N ILE A 51 2.20 10.89 13.02
CA ILE A 51 3.61 11.09 12.70
C ILE A 51 4.43 10.19 13.64
N PRO A 52 5.33 9.33 13.12
CA PRO A 52 6.21 8.54 13.97
C PRO A 52 7.17 9.42 14.78
N GLU A 53 7.62 8.89 15.93
CA GLU A 53 8.59 9.58 16.79
C GLU A 53 9.88 9.93 16.03
N GLY A 54 10.39 11.15 16.21
CA GLY A 54 11.58 11.65 15.54
C GLY A 54 11.37 12.14 14.11
N PHE A 55 10.15 12.06 13.56
CA PHE A 55 9.81 12.56 12.22
C PHE A 55 8.91 13.80 12.28
N ALA A 56 8.94 14.58 11.20
CA ALA A 56 8.03 15.69 10.98
C ALA A 56 7.44 15.61 9.57
N ARG A 57 6.22 16.13 9.38
CA ARG A 57 5.67 16.30 8.03
C ARG A 57 6.34 17.48 7.36
N VAL A 58 6.73 17.30 6.10
CA VAL A 58 7.21 18.41 5.24
C VAL A 58 6.11 19.47 5.14
N GLN A 59 6.48 20.74 5.33
CA GLN A 59 5.57 21.87 5.16
C GLN A 59 5.11 21.98 3.71
N THR A 60 3.85 22.33 3.50
CA THR A 60 3.23 22.38 2.17
C THR A 60 2.33 23.59 2.08
N ASP A 61 2.36 24.29 0.96
CA ASP A 61 1.39 25.34 0.63
C ASP A 61 -0.04 24.77 0.61
N SER A 62 -1.03 25.53 1.07
CA SER A 62 -2.43 25.09 1.15
C SER A 62 -3.04 24.81 -0.23
N ASN A 63 -2.53 25.44 -1.28
CA ASN A 63 -2.94 25.21 -2.66
C ASN A 63 -2.09 24.14 -3.35
N SER A 64 -1.15 23.47 -2.66
CA SER A 64 -0.35 22.40 -3.25
C SER A 64 -1.12 21.10 -3.39
N PHE A 65 -0.73 20.28 -4.36
CA PHE A 65 -1.31 18.95 -4.53
C PHE A 65 -1.04 18.02 -3.34
N THR A 66 0.11 18.16 -2.68
CA THR A 66 0.43 17.40 -1.47
C THR A 66 -0.53 17.74 -0.33
N HIS A 67 -0.87 19.02 -0.15
CA HIS A 67 -1.87 19.44 0.83
C HIS A 67 -3.25 18.84 0.50
N TYR A 68 -3.67 18.91 -0.76
CA TYR A 68 -4.90 18.27 -1.24
C TYR A 68 -4.95 16.76 -0.92
N LEU A 69 -3.88 16.01 -1.22
CA LEU A 69 -3.83 14.57 -0.95
C LEU A 69 -3.92 14.27 0.56
N ARG A 70 -3.25 15.05 1.41
CA ARG A 70 -3.30 14.88 2.87
C ARG A 70 -4.71 15.08 3.44
N LEU A 71 -5.52 15.91 2.80
CA LEU A 71 -6.90 16.21 3.22
C LEU A 71 -7.96 15.33 2.53
N LEU A 72 -7.56 14.32 1.75
CA LEU A 72 -8.53 13.40 1.15
C LEU A 72 -9.40 12.75 2.24
N PRO A 73 -10.73 12.76 2.07
CA PRO A 73 -11.64 12.14 3.04
C PRO A 73 -11.45 10.62 3.02
N LEU A 74 -11.55 10.01 4.19
CA LEU A 74 -11.49 8.57 4.39
C LEU A 74 -12.82 8.06 4.92
N LYS A 75 -13.12 6.81 4.59
CA LYS A 75 -14.16 6.05 5.30
C LYS A 75 -13.69 5.74 6.73
N ALA A 76 -14.63 5.33 7.58
CA ALA A 76 -14.36 4.94 8.95
C ALA A 76 -13.21 3.91 9.05
N ALA A 77 -12.48 3.93 10.16
CA ALA A 77 -11.42 2.96 10.40
C ALA A 77 -11.95 1.52 10.34
N GLY A 78 -11.15 0.62 9.77
CA GLY A 78 -11.52 -0.79 9.58
C GLY A 78 -12.33 -1.10 8.31
N GLU A 79 -12.77 -0.08 7.56
CA GLU A 79 -13.49 -0.27 6.30
C GLU A 79 -12.69 -1.12 5.31
N LYS A 80 -13.40 -1.97 4.55
CA LYS A 80 -12.78 -2.93 3.63
C LYS A 80 -12.96 -2.48 2.19
N VAL A 81 -11.87 -2.52 1.42
CA VAL A 81 -11.94 -2.34 -0.04
C VAL A 81 -12.71 -3.52 -0.63
N ARG A 82 -13.61 -3.23 -1.56
CA ARG A 82 -14.34 -4.23 -2.35
C ARG A 82 -13.83 -4.21 -3.77
N LEU A 83 -13.67 -5.40 -4.35
CA LEU A 83 -13.47 -5.58 -5.79
C LEU A 83 -14.76 -5.22 -6.52
N TYR A 84 -14.68 -4.98 -7.82
CA TYR A 84 -15.86 -4.75 -8.67
C TYR A 84 -16.89 -5.88 -8.55
N SER A 85 -16.43 -7.12 -8.34
CA SER A 85 -17.29 -8.29 -8.05
C SER A 85 -18.04 -8.24 -6.71
N GLY A 86 -17.88 -7.19 -5.91
CA GLY A 86 -18.45 -7.03 -4.56
C GLY A 86 -17.70 -7.79 -3.46
N LYS A 87 -16.79 -8.70 -3.83
CA LYS A 87 -15.94 -9.44 -2.90
C LYS A 87 -15.00 -8.50 -2.16
N ILE A 88 -14.72 -8.78 -0.89
CA ILE A 88 -13.72 -8.04 -0.11
C ILE A 88 -12.34 -8.32 -0.71
N LYS A 89 -11.58 -7.26 -0.99
CA LYS A 89 -10.16 -7.34 -1.35
C LYS A 89 -9.37 -7.61 -0.08
N SER A 90 -8.45 -8.58 -0.12
CA SER A 90 -7.53 -8.84 0.99
C SER A 90 -6.76 -7.56 1.34
N SER A 91 -6.75 -7.22 2.63
CA SER A 91 -6.05 -6.03 3.14
C SER A 91 -4.59 -6.29 3.45
N GLU A 92 -4.20 -7.54 3.71
CA GLU A 92 -2.88 -7.89 4.20
C GLU A 92 -1.77 -7.43 3.25
N GLY A 93 -1.00 -6.42 3.67
CA GLY A 93 0.07 -5.83 2.86
C GLY A 93 -0.40 -5.04 1.62
N VAL A 94 -1.70 -4.81 1.46
CA VAL A 94 -2.27 -4.15 0.25
C VAL A 94 -2.82 -2.76 0.55
N TYR A 95 -3.62 -2.61 1.60
CA TYR A 95 -4.21 -1.32 1.97
C TYR A 95 -4.50 -1.24 3.47
N CYS A 96 -4.49 -0.02 4.01
CA CYS A 96 -4.76 0.26 5.42
C CYS A 96 -5.96 1.20 5.66
N ALA A 97 -6.45 1.88 4.62
CA ALA A 97 -7.63 2.74 4.69
C ALA A 97 -8.31 2.85 3.31
N VAL A 98 -9.55 3.35 3.30
CA VAL A 98 -10.34 3.54 2.08
C VAL A 98 -10.66 5.02 1.92
N VAL A 99 -10.25 5.61 0.80
CA VAL A 99 -10.62 6.99 0.44
C VAL A 99 -12.11 7.05 0.14
N ASP A 100 -12.80 8.02 0.72
CA ASP A 100 -14.24 8.21 0.55
C ASP A 100 -14.53 9.14 -0.62
N LEU A 101 -14.39 8.60 -1.83
CA LEU A 101 -14.78 9.28 -3.05
C LEU A 101 -15.90 8.51 -3.73
N PRO A 102 -16.89 9.21 -4.31
CA PRO A 102 -17.90 8.54 -5.12
C PRO A 102 -17.19 7.89 -6.32
N VAL A 103 -17.40 6.59 -6.47
CA VAL A 103 -16.97 5.83 -7.64
C VAL A 103 -18.23 5.29 -8.31
N GLY A 104 -18.27 5.34 -9.64
CA GLY A 104 -19.40 4.82 -10.40
C GLY A 104 -19.56 3.31 -10.24
N ASN A 105 -20.64 2.76 -10.76
CA ASN A 105 -20.93 1.32 -10.75
C ASN A 105 -20.37 0.58 -11.97
N LYS A 106 -19.44 1.20 -12.71
CA LYS A 106 -18.82 0.63 -13.91
C LYS A 106 -17.36 0.29 -13.62
N ASP A 107 -16.88 -0.77 -14.26
CA ASP A 107 -15.48 -1.18 -14.20
C ASP A 107 -14.62 -0.30 -15.12
N LEU A 108 -14.34 0.93 -14.68
CA LEU A 108 -13.66 1.96 -15.47
C LEU A 108 -12.39 2.53 -14.82
N HIS A 109 -12.16 2.28 -13.53
CA HIS A 109 -11.02 2.85 -12.82
C HIS A 109 -9.89 1.83 -12.76
N GLN A 110 -8.99 1.87 -13.73
CA GLN A 110 -7.72 1.15 -13.68
C GLN A 110 -6.68 2.00 -12.92
N CYS A 111 -5.55 1.38 -12.56
CA CYS A 111 -4.60 1.95 -11.58
C CYS A 111 -4.17 3.41 -11.86
N ALA A 112 -3.86 3.74 -13.12
CA ALA A 112 -3.46 5.10 -13.50
C ALA A 112 -4.62 6.11 -13.40
N ASP A 113 -5.85 5.66 -13.68
CA ASP A 113 -7.05 6.51 -13.73
C ASP A 113 -7.37 7.11 -12.37
N ALA A 114 -7.07 6.39 -11.28
CA ALA A 114 -7.28 6.88 -9.93
C ALA A 114 -6.42 8.12 -9.63
N VAL A 115 -5.12 8.09 -9.97
CA VAL A 115 -4.21 9.21 -9.74
C VAL A 115 -4.50 10.37 -10.70
N ILE A 116 -4.80 10.05 -11.97
CA ILE A 116 -5.23 11.04 -12.97
C ILE A 116 -6.48 11.77 -12.48
N ARG A 117 -7.49 11.05 -11.98
CA ARG A 117 -8.69 11.64 -11.41
C ARG A 117 -8.37 12.57 -10.23
N LEU A 118 -7.58 12.12 -9.26
CA LEU A 118 -7.20 12.95 -8.11
C LEU A 118 -6.51 14.25 -8.54
N ARG A 119 -5.60 14.15 -9.53
CA ARG A 119 -4.92 15.32 -10.07
C ARG A 119 -5.88 16.25 -10.81
N ALA A 120 -6.79 15.70 -11.61
CA ALA A 120 -7.80 16.47 -12.32
C ALA A 120 -8.77 17.18 -11.37
N GLU A 121 -9.28 16.51 -10.33
CA GLU A 121 -10.17 17.10 -9.33
C GLU A 121 -9.48 18.24 -8.55
N TYR A 122 -8.22 18.06 -8.16
CA TYR A 122 -7.42 19.13 -7.55
C TYR A 122 -7.32 20.37 -8.46
N LEU A 123 -6.96 20.19 -9.73
CA LEU A 123 -6.84 21.30 -10.68
C LEU A 123 -8.21 21.94 -10.99
N TRP A 124 -9.27 21.14 -11.03
CA TRP A 124 -10.63 21.60 -11.24
C TRP A 124 -11.10 22.52 -10.11
N GLN A 125 -10.90 22.13 -8.85
CA GLN A 125 -11.24 22.96 -7.68
C GLN A 125 -10.53 24.32 -7.70
N GLN A 126 -9.31 24.36 -8.27
CA GLN A 126 -8.52 25.56 -8.45
C GLN A 126 -8.88 26.35 -9.73
N LYS A 127 -9.89 25.92 -10.49
CA LYS A 127 -10.33 26.49 -11.78
C LYS A 127 -9.22 26.48 -12.86
N LYS A 128 -8.22 25.62 -12.73
CA LYS A 128 -7.07 25.47 -13.64
C LYS A 128 -7.39 24.51 -14.79
N TYR A 129 -8.50 24.74 -15.49
CA TYR A 129 -9.01 23.78 -16.48
C TYR A 129 -8.04 23.49 -17.62
N LYS A 130 -7.24 24.49 -18.04
CA LYS A 130 -6.22 24.33 -19.07
C LYS A 130 -5.07 23.40 -18.66
N GLU A 131 -4.85 23.22 -17.37
CA GLU A 131 -3.81 22.33 -16.82
C GLU A 131 -4.32 20.88 -16.68
N ILE A 132 -5.62 20.63 -16.87
CA ILE A 132 -6.20 19.29 -16.87
C ILE A 132 -5.92 18.65 -18.23
N HIS A 133 -4.67 18.23 -18.41
CA HIS A 133 -4.17 17.60 -19.62
C HIS A 133 -3.17 16.50 -19.26
N PHE A 134 -3.36 15.32 -19.83
CA PHE A 134 -2.53 14.14 -19.57
C PHE A 134 -2.11 13.53 -20.90
N ASN A 135 -0.81 13.33 -21.07
CA ASN A 135 -0.27 12.69 -22.25
C ASN A 135 -0.29 11.17 -22.07
N PHE A 136 -0.75 10.46 -23.10
CA PHE A 136 -0.53 9.02 -23.18
C PHE A 136 0.95 8.76 -23.49
N THR A 137 1.59 7.92 -22.69
CA THR A 137 2.93 7.41 -22.99
C THR A 137 2.77 6.12 -23.79
N ASN A 138 3.14 6.16 -25.07
CA ASN A 138 3.21 5.00 -25.96
C ASN A 138 4.67 4.57 -26.15
#